data_AF-A0A836I3H2-F1
#
_entry.id   AF-A0A836I3H2-F1
#
_cell.length_a   1.000
_cell.length_b   1.000
_cell.length_c   1.000
_cell.angle_alpha   90.00
_cell.angle_beta   90.00
_cell.angle_gamma   90.00
#
_symmetry.space_group_name_H-M   'P 1'
#
loop_
_entity.id
_entity.type
_entity.pdbx_description
1 polymer ?
#
loop_
_entity_poly.entity_id
_entity_poly.type
_entity_poly.pdbx_seq_one_letter_code
_entity_poly.pdbx_strand_id
1 'polypeptide(L)'
;MLRCTAFVQLRVLCLTMLPDGGALTPALRKLGYTPYTLRSTYQRGHASTHPIEWSQLLDGKTNALPATVLADYDAVVGPPGAMVYDVLLRQAPSYTKVILVEEPDKDKWAEDYGAYLERLKVSTKRASKSRITQAFQNMINKMVVGGDDAGAAPTGTASSPRTEQSRNHMVSSSGDVRSFFAAEAAASGSGSGATRKKSAAPAHVLAEHSRGTEAPEEVNAEERDVTSGGLQHQRAVALQLYEESVRMSIPPSRLLVYRYGDGWGPLCSFLDKPVPSAPFPEYDNGLRVLGNLQERIDWAHKLQYLMCAMCVVCVLVTVLPRCKGIVQFLKDMYTDYQVAFGADSTSTTCCDKHVSGGALPTEAEKFEAVWQKRGGSVTRTANE
;
A
#
# COMPACT_ATOMS: atom_id res chain seq x y z
N MET A 1 19.70 21.82 20.65
CA MET A 1 18.24 21.75 20.42
C MET A 1 17.76 20.36 20.80
N LEU A 2 17.18 20.21 21.99
CA LEU A 2 16.53 18.95 22.39
C LEU A 2 15.28 18.81 21.51
N ARG A 3 15.32 17.95 20.48
CA ARG A 3 14.11 17.61 19.73
C ARG A 3 13.15 16.97 20.74
N CYS A 4 11.98 17.57 20.96
CA CYS A 4 10.92 16.93 21.74
C CYS A 4 10.54 15.61 21.05
N THR A 5 11.04 14.49 21.60
CA THR A 5 10.81 13.13 21.10
C THR A 5 9.58 12.45 21.73
N ALA A 6 8.94 13.13 22.70
CA ALA A 6 7.85 12.57 23.49
C ALA A 6 6.48 12.84 22.85
N PHE A 7 5.60 11.84 22.86
CA PHE A 7 4.21 11.96 22.40
C PHE A 7 3.33 12.57 23.49
N VAL A 8 3.51 13.85 23.76
CA VAL A 8 2.82 14.55 24.87
C VAL A 8 1.30 14.44 24.80
N GLN A 9 0.72 14.23 23.61
CA GLN A 9 -0.73 14.12 23.44
C GLN A 9 -1.25 12.67 23.45
N LEU A 10 -0.38 11.66 23.41
CA LEU A 10 -0.82 10.27 23.32
C LEU A 10 -1.40 9.81 24.66
N ARG A 11 -2.67 9.43 24.66
CA ARG A 11 -3.44 9.00 25.83
C ARG A 11 -3.80 7.53 25.77
N VAL A 12 -4.08 7.01 24.57
CA VAL A 12 -4.55 5.64 24.37
C VAL A 12 -3.75 4.94 23.28
N LEU A 13 -3.25 3.75 23.57
CA LEU A 13 -2.67 2.85 22.60
C LEU A 13 -3.52 1.58 22.49
N CYS A 14 -4.20 1.39 21.37
CA CYS A 14 -5.07 0.25 21.11
C CYS A 14 -4.35 -0.77 20.21
N LEU A 15 -3.97 -1.88 20.83
CA LEU A 15 -3.24 -3.01 20.26
C LEU A 15 -4.24 -4.04 19.72
N THR A 16 -4.73 -3.77 18.51
CA THR A 16 -5.53 -4.70 17.71
C THR A 16 -4.78 -5.01 16.43
N MET A 17 -4.97 -6.21 15.87
CA MET A 17 -4.41 -6.53 14.54
C MET A 17 -5.35 -6.21 13.39
N LEU A 18 -6.46 -5.51 13.66
CA LEU A 18 -7.32 -4.98 12.62
C LEU A 18 -6.72 -3.68 12.04
N PRO A 19 -6.52 -3.58 10.71
CA PRO A 19 -5.77 -2.48 10.08
C PRO A 19 -6.31 -1.07 10.38
N ASP A 20 -7.63 -0.91 10.50
CA ASP A 20 -8.26 0.37 10.86
C ASP A 20 -8.93 0.32 12.23
N GLY A 21 -8.58 -0.67 13.06
CA GLY A 21 -9.08 -0.83 14.42
C GLY A 21 -10.52 -1.30 14.57
N GLY A 22 -11.18 -1.68 13.46
CA GLY A 22 -12.55 -2.20 13.48
C GLY A 22 -13.53 -1.31 14.23
N ALA A 23 -14.32 -1.90 15.12
CA ALA A 23 -15.29 -1.19 15.96
C ALA A 23 -14.66 -0.25 17.01
N LEU A 24 -13.40 -0.46 17.40
CA LEU A 24 -12.73 0.33 18.43
C LEU A 24 -12.43 1.76 17.94
N THR A 25 -12.10 1.92 16.67
CA THR A 25 -11.82 3.23 16.08
C THR A 25 -13.02 4.20 16.17
N PRO A 26 -14.23 3.85 15.67
CA PRO A 26 -15.41 4.69 15.86
C PRO A 26 -15.83 4.78 17.34
N ALA A 27 -15.59 3.76 18.16
CA ALA A 27 -15.90 3.81 19.59
C ALA A 27 -15.04 4.88 20.31
N LEU A 28 -13.73 4.88 20.08
CA LEU A 28 -12.80 5.88 20.63
C LEU A 28 -13.14 7.29 20.14
N ARG A 29 -13.55 7.45 18.88
CA ARG A 29 -14.04 8.75 18.36
C ARG A 29 -15.26 9.25 19.13
N LYS A 30 -16.23 8.37 19.42
CA LYS A 30 -17.41 8.72 20.22
C LYS A 30 -17.05 9.11 21.67
N LEU A 31 -15.96 8.56 22.22
CA LEU A 31 -15.42 8.93 23.54
C LEU A 31 -14.59 10.22 23.54
N GLY A 32 -14.42 10.84 22.36
CA GLY A 32 -13.74 12.13 22.18
C GLY A 32 -12.25 12.01 21.86
N TYR A 33 -11.75 10.83 21.46
CA TYR A 33 -10.37 10.64 21.03
C TYR A 33 -10.23 10.86 19.50
N THR A 34 -9.03 11.23 19.07
CA THR A 34 -8.59 11.34 17.67
C THR A 34 -7.64 10.19 17.31
N PRO A 35 -8.16 9.01 16.90
CA PRO A 35 -7.33 7.85 16.63
C PRO A 35 -6.54 7.97 15.33
N TYR A 36 -5.24 7.74 15.42
CA TYR A 36 -4.36 7.39 14.32
C TYR A 36 -4.57 5.93 13.94
N THR A 37 -4.82 5.67 12.66
CA THR A 37 -5.05 4.32 12.12
C THR A 37 -4.22 4.11 10.87
N LEU A 38 -4.20 2.90 10.29
CA LEU A 38 -3.57 2.67 8.99
C LEU A 38 -4.08 3.69 7.95
N ARG A 39 -5.37 4.03 7.98
CA ARG A 39 -5.96 5.04 7.10
C ARG A 39 -5.24 6.39 7.15
N SER A 40 -4.82 6.78 8.36
CA SER A 40 -4.16 8.05 8.62
C SER A 40 -2.76 8.16 8.01
N THR A 41 -2.14 7.03 7.64
CA THR A 41 -0.80 7.01 7.00
C THR A 41 -0.80 7.60 5.59
N TYR A 42 -1.94 7.63 4.89
CA TYR A 42 -2.03 8.07 3.50
C TYR A 42 -3.10 9.13 3.24
N GLN A 43 -3.85 9.53 4.26
CA GLN A 43 -4.82 10.61 4.17
C GLN A 43 -4.23 11.93 4.64
N ARG A 44 -4.97 13.04 4.43
CA ARG A 44 -4.63 14.39 4.96
C ARG A 44 -3.24 14.90 4.57
N GLY A 45 -2.72 14.50 3.41
CA GLY A 45 -1.39 14.92 2.93
C GLY A 45 -0.22 14.08 3.46
N HIS A 46 -0.49 13.08 4.31
CA HIS A 46 0.53 12.25 4.96
C HIS A 46 1.16 11.19 4.04
N ALA A 47 0.55 10.93 2.87
CA ALA A 47 0.98 9.88 1.95
C ALA A 47 2.45 9.98 1.53
N SER A 48 3.03 11.18 1.54
CA SER A 48 4.43 11.40 1.14
C SER A 48 5.45 11.18 2.26
N THR A 49 5.03 11.20 3.53
CA THR A 49 5.93 11.22 4.69
C THR A 49 5.72 10.03 5.61
N HIS A 50 4.49 9.78 6.06
CA HIS A 50 4.21 8.77 7.08
C HIS A 50 4.61 7.34 6.66
N PRO A 51 4.35 6.87 5.43
CA PRO A 51 4.77 5.52 5.03
C PRO A 51 6.29 5.32 5.11
N ILE A 52 7.07 6.38 4.86
CA ILE A 52 8.53 6.34 4.93
C ILE A 52 8.99 6.22 6.40
N GLU A 53 8.45 7.05 7.29
CA GLU A 53 8.79 7.01 8.72
C GLU A 53 8.40 5.68 9.36
N TRP A 54 7.19 5.19 9.10
CA TRP A 54 6.74 3.89 9.59
C TRP A 54 7.56 2.73 9.00
N SER A 55 7.88 2.76 7.71
CA SER A 55 8.74 1.73 7.11
C SER A 55 10.13 1.70 7.72
N GLN A 56 10.74 2.85 8.00
CA GLN A 56 12.08 2.90 8.61
C GLN A 56 12.06 2.35 10.04
N LEU A 57 11.02 2.70 10.80
CA LEU A 57 10.83 2.21 12.16
C LEU A 57 10.55 0.70 12.19
N LEU A 58 9.71 0.20 11.28
CA LEU A 58 9.40 -1.24 11.16
C LEU A 58 10.61 -2.06 10.73
N ASP A 59 11.53 -1.49 9.94
CA ASP A 59 12.81 -2.09 9.56
C ASP A 59 13.85 -2.07 10.69
N GLY A 60 13.59 -1.36 11.80
CA GLY A 60 14.57 -1.12 12.86
C GLY A 60 15.71 -0.18 12.45
N LYS A 61 15.57 0.56 11.34
CA LYS A 61 16.54 1.59 10.92
C LYS A 61 16.52 2.79 11.85
N THR A 62 15.36 3.06 12.45
CA THR A 62 15.17 4.08 13.46
C THR A 62 14.58 3.44 14.72
N ASN A 63 14.93 3.97 15.89
CA ASN A 63 14.45 3.50 17.20
C ASN A 63 13.43 4.46 17.84
N ALA A 64 12.91 5.40 17.05
CA ALA A 64 11.96 6.40 17.49
C ALA A 64 11.15 6.91 16.29
N LEU A 65 9.85 7.12 16.48
CA LEU A 65 9.01 7.80 15.51
C LEU A 65 9.06 9.32 15.77
N PRO A 66 9.21 10.17 14.75
CA PRO A 66 9.14 11.62 14.94
C PRO A 66 7.80 12.04 15.56
N ALA A 67 7.84 12.91 16.58
CA ALA A 67 6.64 13.39 17.26
C ALA A 67 5.63 14.07 16.32
N THR A 68 6.12 14.61 15.20
CA THR A 68 5.29 15.22 14.14
C THR A 68 4.33 14.23 13.48
N VAL A 69 4.65 12.93 13.45
CA VAL A 69 3.79 11.91 12.83
C VAL A 69 2.49 11.72 13.62
N LEU A 70 2.55 11.89 14.94
CA LEU A 70 1.42 11.70 15.87
C LEU A 70 0.97 13.01 16.52
N ALA A 71 1.40 14.17 16.01
CA ALA A 71 1.15 15.46 16.65
C ALA A 71 -0.34 15.83 16.75
N ASP A 72 -1.17 15.36 15.82
CA ASP A 72 -2.61 15.65 15.76
C ASP A 72 -3.49 14.54 16.36
N TYR A 73 -2.87 13.55 17.01
CA TYR A 73 -3.52 12.31 17.42
C TYR A 73 -3.28 12.03 18.89
N ASP A 74 -4.36 11.79 19.64
CA ASP A 74 -4.29 11.42 21.05
C ASP A 74 -4.48 9.91 21.31
N ALA A 75 -4.73 9.14 20.24
CA ALA A 75 -4.80 7.70 20.28
C ALA A 75 -4.13 7.06 19.06
N VAL A 76 -3.56 5.87 19.22
CA VAL A 76 -3.07 5.05 18.10
C VAL A 76 -3.80 3.72 18.13
N VAL A 77 -4.34 3.30 16.99
CA VAL A 77 -5.19 2.11 16.88
C VAL A 77 -4.72 1.23 15.74
N GLY A 78 -4.32 0.01 16.09
CA GLY A 78 -3.94 -1.02 15.13
C GLY A 78 -2.57 -0.81 14.47
N PRO A 79 -2.26 -1.61 13.45
CA PRO A 79 -1.02 -1.48 12.67
C PRO A 79 -0.99 -0.15 11.88
N PRO A 80 0.20 0.45 11.66
CA PRO A 80 1.53 -0.05 12.01
C PRO A 80 1.90 0.11 13.49
N GLY A 81 1.20 0.97 14.24
CA GLY A 81 1.57 1.30 15.62
C GLY A 81 1.58 0.11 16.57
N ALA A 82 0.61 -0.80 16.43
CA ALA A 82 0.54 -2.01 17.23
C ALA A 82 1.78 -2.92 17.06
N MET A 83 2.48 -2.85 15.92
CA MET A 83 3.67 -3.68 15.68
C MET A 83 4.94 -3.17 16.34
N VAL A 84 4.94 -1.92 16.79
CA VAL A 84 6.08 -1.25 17.45
C VAL A 84 5.62 -0.62 18.76
N TYR A 85 4.66 -1.27 19.43
CA TYR A 85 4.05 -0.75 20.64
C TYR A 85 5.08 -0.47 21.73
N ASP A 86 6.14 -1.27 21.80
CA ASP A 86 7.24 -1.13 22.74
C ASP A 86 8.02 0.17 22.50
N VAL A 87 8.31 0.50 21.23
CA VAL A 87 8.97 1.77 20.86
C VAL A 87 8.05 2.94 21.15
N LEU A 88 6.76 2.82 20.80
CA LEU A 88 5.79 3.88 21.06
C LEU A 88 5.65 4.16 22.56
N LEU A 89 5.58 3.11 23.39
CA LEU A 89 5.46 3.25 24.84
C LEU A 89 6.72 3.85 25.50
N ARG A 90 7.92 3.68 24.91
CA ARG A 90 9.13 4.37 25.38
C ARG A 90 9.09 5.88 25.13
N GLN A 91 8.39 6.31 24.08
CA GLN A 91 8.21 7.72 23.75
C GLN A 91 6.91 8.31 24.33
N ALA A 92 6.01 7.45 24.81
CA ALA A 92 4.73 7.85 25.35
C ALA A 92 4.83 8.27 26.84
N PRO A 93 3.96 9.17 27.30
CA PRO A 93 3.83 9.50 28.71
C PRO A 93 3.41 8.29 29.56
N SER A 94 3.75 8.28 30.84
CA SER A 94 3.45 7.19 31.77
C SER A 94 1.95 6.96 31.99
N TYR A 95 1.12 7.99 31.80
CA TYR A 95 -0.34 7.89 31.89
C TYR A 95 -1.01 7.23 30.67
N THR A 96 -0.24 6.91 29.63
CA THR A 96 -0.80 6.29 28.42
C THR A 96 -1.42 4.95 28.78
N LYS A 97 -2.73 4.83 28.54
CA LYS A 97 -3.50 3.61 28.75
C LYS A 97 -3.36 2.71 27.53
N VAL A 98 -3.19 1.41 27.74
CA VAL A 98 -3.05 0.42 26.68
C VAL A 98 -4.26 -0.50 26.67
N ILE A 99 -4.81 -0.74 25.49
CA ILE A 99 -5.94 -1.66 25.28
C ILE A 99 -5.44 -2.77 24.37
N LEU A 100 -5.33 -3.99 24.87
CA LEU A 100 -5.09 -5.19 24.06
C LEU A 100 -6.44 -5.75 23.62
N VAL A 101 -6.68 -5.80 22.32
CA VAL A 101 -7.90 -6.38 21.75
C VAL A 101 -7.64 -7.84 21.42
N GLU A 102 -8.36 -8.73 22.09
CA GLU A 102 -8.29 -10.17 21.85
C GLU A 102 -9.34 -10.60 20.85
N GLU A 103 -8.89 -11.31 19.81
CA GLU A 103 -9.78 -11.95 18.86
C GLU A 103 -10.21 -13.32 19.41
N PRO A 104 -11.53 -13.58 19.57
CA PRO A 104 -12.02 -14.83 20.13
C PRO A 104 -11.80 -16.03 19.18
N ASP A 105 -12.00 -15.81 17.89
CA ASP A 105 -11.78 -16.82 16.84
C ASP A 105 -10.54 -16.44 16.01
N LYS A 106 -9.38 -16.90 16.46
CA LYS A 106 -8.08 -16.54 15.89
C LYS A 106 -7.84 -17.17 14.52
N ASP A 107 -8.34 -18.38 14.29
CA ASP A 107 -8.20 -19.06 13.01
C ASP A 107 -9.04 -18.36 11.93
N LYS A 108 -10.31 -18.03 12.24
CA LYS A 108 -11.14 -17.23 11.33
C LYS A 108 -10.55 -15.84 11.07
N TRP A 109 -10.04 -15.18 12.12
CA TRP A 109 -9.32 -13.92 11.94
C TRP A 109 -8.14 -14.08 10.98
N ALA A 110 -7.35 -15.15 11.11
CA ALA A 110 -6.18 -15.39 10.28
C ALA A 110 -6.53 -15.64 8.80
N GLU A 111 -7.63 -16.35 8.53
CA GLU A 111 -8.18 -16.55 7.18
C GLU A 111 -8.61 -15.22 6.54
N ASP A 112 -9.42 -14.44 7.25
CA ASP A 112 -9.91 -13.13 6.81
C ASP A 112 -8.75 -12.14 6.56
N TYR A 113 -7.75 -12.16 7.46
CA TYR A 113 -6.55 -11.33 7.36
C TYR A 113 -5.66 -11.73 6.18
N GLY A 114 -5.59 -13.03 5.84
CA GLY A 114 -4.86 -13.51 4.66
C GLY A 114 -5.46 -13.02 3.35
N ALA A 115 -6.77 -13.18 3.19
CA ALA A 115 -7.50 -12.70 2.01
C ALA A 115 -7.35 -11.18 1.81
N TYR A 116 -7.26 -10.45 2.92
CA TYR A 116 -6.97 -9.02 2.95
C TYR A 116 -5.58 -8.65 2.43
N LEU A 117 -4.54 -9.26 2.98
CA LEU A 117 -3.15 -8.96 2.62
C LEU A 117 -2.89 -9.23 1.15
N GLU A 118 -3.46 -10.29 0.59
CA GLU A 118 -3.30 -10.60 -0.83
C GLU A 118 -3.91 -9.53 -1.74
N ARG A 119 -5.12 -9.04 -1.45
CA ARG A 119 -5.74 -7.94 -2.21
C ARG A 119 -4.89 -6.66 -2.17
N LEU A 120 -4.34 -6.36 -0.99
CA LEU A 120 -3.43 -5.24 -0.81
C LEU A 120 -2.13 -5.38 -1.60
N LYS A 121 -1.47 -6.53 -1.50
CA LYS A 121 -0.21 -6.81 -2.22
C LYS A 121 -0.39 -6.70 -3.73
N VAL A 122 -1.51 -7.20 -4.27
CA VAL A 122 -1.81 -7.09 -5.70
C VAL A 122 -2.01 -5.63 -6.13
N SER A 123 -2.74 -4.84 -5.33
CA SER A 123 -3.00 -3.43 -5.64
C SER A 123 -1.73 -2.58 -5.62
N THR A 124 -0.86 -2.81 -4.63
CA THR A 124 0.36 -2.02 -4.44
C THR A 124 1.42 -2.37 -5.47
N LYS A 125 1.52 -3.63 -5.93
CA LYS A 125 2.49 -4.05 -6.97
C LYS A 125 2.37 -3.25 -8.27
N ARG A 126 1.16 -2.80 -8.64
CA ARG A 126 0.93 -2.03 -9.88
C ARG A 126 1.50 -0.61 -9.84
N ALA A 127 1.77 -0.06 -8.66
CA ALA A 127 2.20 1.33 -8.46
C ALA A 127 3.71 1.50 -8.13
N SER A 128 4.53 0.47 -8.36
CA SER A 128 5.80 0.22 -7.62
C SER A 128 7.03 1.12 -7.91
N LYS A 129 6.94 2.11 -8.81
CA LYS A 129 8.14 2.88 -9.20
C LYS A 129 8.54 3.99 -8.21
N SER A 130 7.65 4.44 -7.34
CA SER A 130 7.95 5.52 -6.37
C SER A 130 8.53 4.98 -5.06
N ARG A 131 9.52 5.69 -4.50
CA ARG A 131 10.07 5.42 -3.15
C ARG A 131 8.98 5.36 -2.08
N ILE A 132 7.94 6.17 -2.23
CA ILE A 132 6.79 6.19 -1.31
C ILE A 132 6.00 4.89 -1.41
N THR A 133 5.73 4.40 -2.62
CA THR A 133 5.03 3.13 -2.83
C THR A 133 5.85 1.97 -2.28
N GLN A 134 7.18 1.99 -2.46
CA GLN A 134 8.06 0.96 -1.91
C GLN A 134 8.05 0.96 -0.38
N ALA A 135 8.11 2.13 0.25
CA ALA A 135 8.00 2.26 1.69
C ALA A 135 6.63 1.76 2.19
N PHE A 136 5.55 2.09 1.48
CA PHE A 136 4.22 1.59 1.80
C PHE A 136 4.10 0.07 1.66
N GLN A 137 4.61 -0.51 0.57
CA GLN A 137 4.65 -1.96 0.38
C GLN A 137 5.43 -2.66 1.51
N ASN A 138 6.60 -2.13 1.84
CA ASN A 138 7.41 -2.67 2.92
C ASN A 138 6.66 -2.57 4.27
N MET A 139 6.05 -1.42 4.56
CA MET A 139 5.21 -1.24 5.74
C MET A 139 4.09 -2.29 5.81
N ILE A 140 3.36 -2.52 4.70
CA ILE A 140 2.27 -3.50 4.63
C ILE A 140 2.75 -4.92 4.90
N ASN A 141 3.87 -5.34 4.31
CA ASN A 141 4.45 -6.66 4.58
C ASN A 141 4.89 -6.82 6.04
N LYS A 142 5.42 -5.75 6.64
CA LYS A 142 5.89 -5.75 8.04
C LYS A 142 4.80 -5.56 9.08
N MET A 143 3.57 -5.24 8.67
CA MET A 143 2.40 -5.15 9.55
C MET A 143 1.71 -6.50 9.78
N VAL A 144 2.31 -7.60 9.34
CA VAL A 144 1.76 -8.95 9.45
C VAL A 144 2.36 -9.67 10.65
N VAL A 145 1.49 -10.15 11.54
CA VAL A 145 1.88 -11.01 12.65
C VAL A 145 2.17 -12.41 12.10
N GLY A 146 3.38 -12.94 12.37
CA GLY A 146 3.83 -14.25 11.90
C GLY A 146 4.81 -14.24 10.71
N GLY A 147 5.13 -13.07 10.15
CA GLY A 147 6.08 -12.95 9.04
C GLY A 147 5.47 -13.28 7.66
N ASP A 148 6.25 -13.07 6.61
CA ASP A 148 5.79 -13.25 5.23
C ASP A 148 5.58 -14.74 4.92
N ASP A 149 4.36 -15.12 4.53
CA ASP A 149 4.05 -16.36 3.78
C ASP A 149 4.66 -16.31 2.36
N ALA A 150 5.95 -16.02 2.25
CA ALA A 150 6.71 -16.21 1.04
C ALA A 150 7.62 -17.42 1.26
N GLY A 151 7.19 -18.57 0.76
CA GLY A 151 8.04 -19.75 0.64
C GLY A 151 9.32 -19.40 -0.09
N ALA A 152 10.39 -19.20 0.66
CA ALA A 152 11.77 -19.26 0.21
C ALA A 152 12.62 -19.51 1.45
N ALA A 153 12.91 -20.79 1.69
CA ALA A 153 14.05 -21.15 2.51
C ALA A 153 15.27 -20.35 2.00
N PRO A 154 16.10 -19.78 2.89
CA PRO A 154 17.35 -19.17 2.44
C PRO A 154 18.22 -20.31 1.90
N THR A 155 18.31 -20.44 0.58
CA THR A 155 19.37 -21.17 -0.10
C THR A 155 20.65 -20.35 0.02
N GLY A 156 21.17 -20.31 1.23
CA GLY A 156 22.52 -19.88 1.54
C GLY A 156 23.16 -21.01 2.32
N THR A 157 24.05 -21.74 1.67
CA THR A 157 25.00 -22.66 2.30
C THR A 157 25.74 -21.93 3.42
N ALA A 158 25.25 -22.08 4.66
CA ALA A 158 25.95 -21.67 5.85
C ALA A 158 26.29 -22.96 6.61
N SER A 159 27.55 -23.35 6.49
CA SER A 159 28.25 -24.33 7.31
C SER A 159 27.83 -24.24 8.79
N SER A 160 27.51 -25.40 9.38
CA SER A 160 27.19 -25.56 10.81
C SER A 160 28.15 -24.79 11.73
N PRO A 161 27.64 -24.15 12.79
CA PRO A 161 28.39 -24.00 14.01
C PRO A 161 27.87 -24.93 15.11
N ARG A 162 28.85 -25.38 15.88
CA ARG A 162 28.77 -26.23 17.06
C ARG A 162 27.95 -25.60 18.18
N THR A 163 27.47 -26.52 19.02
CA THR A 163 26.97 -26.40 20.38
C THR A 163 27.73 -25.40 21.26
N GLU A 164 26.98 -24.84 22.23
CA GLU A 164 27.40 -24.06 23.41
C GLU A 164 27.78 -22.58 23.21
N GLN A 165 26.83 -21.66 23.48
CA GLN A 165 27.04 -20.61 24.49
C GLN A 165 25.77 -19.84 24.89
N SER A 166 25.48 -19.85 26.20
CA SER A 166 24.83 -18.81 27.00
C SER A 166 23.42 -18.33 26.62
N ARG A 167 22.40 -19.01 27.19
CA ARG A 167 21.13 -18.41 27.59
C ARG A 167 21.42 -17.22 28.50
N ASN A 168 21.38 -15.99 27.99
CA ASN A 168 21.07 -14.74 28.70
C ASN A 168 21.34 -13.56 27.76
N HIS A 169 20.45 -13.31 26.80
CA HIS A 169 20.33 -11.99 26.19
C HIS A 169 18.85 -11.65 26.05
N MET A 170 18.45 -10.63 26.80
CA MET A 170 17.16 -9.97 26.74
C MET A 170 16.94 -9.43 25.31
N VAL A 171 15.80 -9.76 24.72
CA VAL A 171 15.40 -9.33 23.36
C VAL A 171 15.36 -7.80 23.31
N SER A 172 16.32 -7.18 22.64
CA SER A 172 16.57 -5.73 22.75
C SER A 172 16.00 -4.91 21.59
N SER A 173 15.42 -5.53 20.56
CA SER A 173 14.86 -4.85 19.39
C SER A 173 13.49 -5.43 19.01
N SER A 174 12.52 -4.58 18.66
CA SER A 174 11.18 -4.99 18.20
C SER A 174 11.23 -5.85 16.93
N GLY A 175 12.33 -5.79 16.17
CA GLY A 175 12.60 -6.68 15.04
C GLY A 175 12.84 -8.14 15.48
N ASP A 176 13.57 -8.34 16.59
CA ASP A 176 13.91 -9.66 17.12
C ASP A 176 12.68 -10.39 17.67
N VAL A 177 11.77 -9.63 18.30
CA VAL A 177 10.50 -10.12 18.83
C VAL A 177 9.61 -10.68 17.71
N ARG A 178 9.60 -10.05 16.53
CA ARG A 178 8.80 -10.51 15.38
C ARG A 178 9.36 -11.76 14.73
N SER A 179 10.68 -11.82 14.52
CA SER A 179 11.33 -13.03 14.00
C SER A 179 11.16 -14.19 14.96
N PHE A 180 11.16 -13.90 16.27
CA PHE A 180 10.87 -14.89 17.30
C PHE A 180 9.45 -15.45 17.15
N PHE A 181 8.41 -14.61 17.07
CA PHE A 181 7.04 -15.10 16.89
C PHE A 181 6.82 -15.85 15.58
N ALA A 182 7.43 -15.39 14.48
CA ALA A 182 7.37 -16.08 13.20
C ALA A 182 8.06 -17.46 13.25
N ALA A 183 9.23 -17.54 13.88
CA ALA A 183 9.99 -18.78 14.04
C ALA A 183 9.28 -19.77 14.98
N GLU A 184 8.72 -19.29 16.10
CA GLU A 184 7.96 -20.09 17.06
C GLU A 184 6.68 -20.64 16.39
N ALA A 185 5.93 -19.81 15.66
CA ALA A 185 4.74 -20.24 14.93
C ALA A 185 5.06 -21.27 13.83
N ALA A 186 6.18 -21.10 13.12
CA ALA A 186 6.65 -22.09 12.14
C ALA A 186 7.07 -23.42 12.80
N ALA A 187 7.68 -23.37 13.98
CA ALA A 187 8.08 -24.55 14.74
C ALA A 187 6.87 -25.32 15.30
N SER A 188 5.84 -24.63 15.80
CA SER A 188 4.60 -25.24 16.28
C SER A 188 3.80 -25.92 15.16
N GLY A 189 3.84 -25.39 13.94
CA GLY A 189 3.19 -25.98 12.76
C GLY A 189 3.85 -27.26 12.22
N SER A 190 5.10 -27.55 12.61
CA SER A 190 5.83 -28.75 12.17
C SER A 190 5.62 -29.98 13.08
N GLY A 191 4.79 -29.85 14.12
CA GLY A 191 4.54 -30.88 15.13
C GLY A 191 3.33 -31.78 14.87
N SER A 192 3.09 -32.23 13.63
CA SER A 192 2.10 -33.29 13.38
C SER A 192 2.55 -34.20 12.24
N GLY A 193 3.40 -35.16 12.57
CA GLY A 193 4.00 -36.08 11.61
C GLY A 193 4.76 -37.23 12.27
N ALA A 194 4.22 -37.81 13.33
CA ALA A 194 4.75 -39.05 13.92
C ALA A 194 3.74 -40.19 13.72
N THR A 195 4.03 -41.03 12.73
CA THR A 195 3.32 -42.26 12.39
C THR A 195 3.40 -43.26 13.54
N ARG A 196 2.29 -43.53 14.25
CA ARG A 196 2.17 -44.68 15.14
C ARG A 196 1.38 -45.80 14.47
N LYS A 197 2.10 -46.84 14.05
CA LYS A 197 1.58 -48.11 13.51
C LYS A 197 0.53 -48.72 14.44
N LYS A 198 -0.63 -49.08 13.85
CA LYS A 198 -1.64 -49.97 14.44
C LYS A 198 -1.05 -51.37 14.63
N SER A 199 -1.26 -51.95 15.82
CA SER A 199 -1.20 -53.40 16.03
C SER A 199 -2.52 -53.86 16.62
N ALA A 200 -2.97 -55.02 16.19
CA ALA A 200 -4.31 -55.57 16.34
C ALA A 200 -4.59 -56.20 17.73
N ALA A 201 -5.90 -56.40 17.96
CA ALA A 201 -6.67 -56.93 19.09
C ALA A 201 -6.34 -58.41 19.48
N PRO A 202 -7.10 -59.17 20.35
CA PRO A 202 -8.45 -58.91 20.90
C PRO A 202 -8.84 -59.47 22.30
N ALA A 203 -10.08 -59.11 22.69
CA ALA A 203 -11.15 -59.88 23.37
C ALA A 203 -11.11 -60.18 24.89
N HIS A 204 -12.17 -59.76 25.61
CA HIS A 204 -13.15 -60.55 26.39
C HIS A 204 -14.12 -59.54 27.10
N VAL A 205 -15.44 -59.47 26.82
CA VAL A 205 -16.58 -60.37 27.16
C VAL A 205 -17.33 -59.96 28.44
N LEU A 206 -18.67 -59.93 28.29
CA LEU A 206 -19.79 -59.99 29.25
C LEU A 206 -20.57 -58.71 29.61
N ALA A 207 -21.89 -58.94 29.59
CA ALA A 207 -23.02 -58.05 29.64
C ALA A 207 -23.73 -58.14 31.00
N GLU A 208 -24.62 -57.18 31.31
CA GLU A 208 -25.97 -57.36 31.90
C GLU A 208 -26.67 -55.99 32.05
N HIS A 209 -27.76 -55.75 31.32
CA HIS A 209 -29.18 -55.70 31.77
C HIS A 209 -29.50 -54.79 32.97
N SER A 210 -30.27 -53.71 32.75
CA SER A 210 -31.69 -53.60 33.20
C SER A 210 -32.35 -52.24 32.90
N ARG A 211 -33.66 -52.32 32.68
CA ARG A 211 -34.65 -51.30 32.31
C ARG A 211 -34.76 -50.07 33.22
N GLY A 212 -35.16 -48.95 32.62
CA GLY A 212 -35.86 -47.85 33.29
C GLY A 212 -36.30 -46.78 32.30
N THR A 213 -37.59 -46.72 32.02
CA THR A 213 -38.29 -45.73 31.19
C THR A 213 -38.30 -44.36 31.89
N GLU A 214 -37.93 -43.29 31.17
CA GLU A 214 -38.60 -41.96 31.18
C GLU A 214 -37.79 -40.96 30.31
N ALA A 215 -38.45 -40.35 29.33
CA ALA A 215 -38.03 -39.10 28.68
C ALA A 215 -38.77 -37.96 29.42
N PRO A 216 -38.18 -36.76 29.59
CA PRO A 216 -38.09 -35.83 28.46
C PRO A 216 -36.88 -34.86 28.47
N GLU A 217 -36.84 -34.05 27.42
CA GLU A 217 -36.16 -32.75 27.26
C GLU A 217 -34.64 -32.75 26.95
N GLU A 218 -34.39 -32.66 25.64
CA GLU A 218 -33.19 -32.10 25.04
C GLU A 218 -32.90 -30.70 25.61
N VAL A 219 -31.93 -30.61 26.50
CA VAL A 219 -31.13 -29.41 26.70
C VAL A 219 -29.80 -29.67 26.02
N ASN A 220 -29.65 -29.19 24.78
CA ASN A 220 -28.36 -29.09 24.11
C ASN A 220 -27.49 -28.07 24.87
N ALA A 221 -26.86 -28.53 25.94
CA ALA A 221 -25.69 -27.89 26.52
C ALA A 221 -24.50 -28.24 25.63
N GLU A 222 -24.28 -27.43 24.59
CA GLU A 222 -22.95 -27.33 23.97
C GLU A 222 -22.03 -26.60 24.96
N GLU A 223 -21.66 -27.30 26.03
CA GLU A 223 -20.47 -26.98 26.80
C GLU A 223 -19.27 -27.45 25.96
N ARG A 224 -18.91 -26.65 24.95
CA ARG A 224 -17.68 -26.87 24.18
C ARG A 224 -16.50 -26.56 25.09
N ASP A 225 -15.87 -27.63 25.53
CA ASP A 225 -14.53 -27.68 26.11
C ASP A 225 -13.55 -26.74 25.38
N VAL A 226 -13.31 -25.56 25.97
CA VAL A 226 -12.33 -24.56 25.51
C VAL A 226 -10.95 -24.94 26.05
N THR A 227 -10.47 -26.17 25.79
CA THR A 227 -9.08 -26.55 26.12
C THR A 227 -8.65 -27.85 25.45
N SER A 228 -8.60 -27.93 24.10
CA SER A 228 -7.64 -28.78 23.32
C SER A 228 -7.94 -28.81 21.81
N GLY A 229 -8.25 -27.68 21.20
CA GLY A 229 -8.13 -27.50 19.75
C GLY A 229 -6.89 -26.67 19.49
N GLY A 230 -5.78 -27.28 19.05
CA GLY A 230 -4.61 -26.51 18.65
C GLY A 230 -4.98 -25.56 17.49
N LEU A 231 -4.53 -24.31 17.55
CA LEU A 231 -4.70 -23.35 16.47
C LEU A 231 -4.08 -23.91 15.18
N GLN A 232 -4.84 -23.88 14.09
CA GLN A 232 -4.42 -24.51 12.83
C GLN A 232 -3.60 -23.55 11.98
N HIS A 233 -3.95 -22.27 11.99
CA HIS A 233 -3.31 -21.27 11.13
C HIS A 233 -2.06 -20.69 11.81
N GLN A 234 -0.91 -20.68 11.11
CA GLN A 234 0.35 -20.10 11.63
C GLN A 234 0.19 -18.64 12.11
N ARG A 235 -0.61 -17.83 11.41
CA ARG A 235 -0.88 -16.44 11.85
C ARG A 235 -1.72 -16.38 13.12
N ALA A 236 -2.63 -17.32 13.34
CA ALA A 236 -3.40 -17.42 14.58
C ALA A 236 -2.47 -17.71 15.77
N VAL A 237 -1.52 -18.65 15.59
CA VAL A 237 -0.47 -18.93 16.59
C VAL A 237 0.36 -17.69 16.87
N ALA A 238 0.82 -17.00 15.82
CA ALA A 238 1.61 -15.79 15.98
C ALA A 238 0.83 -14.64 16.67
N LEU A 239 -0.48 -14.51 16.41
CA LEU A 239 -1.36 -13.57 17.11
C LEU A 239 -1.45 -13.91 18.60
N GLN A 240 -1.64 -15.18 18.95
CA GLN A 240 -1.67 -15.61 20.35
C GLN A 240 -0.36 -15.28 21.07
N LEU A 241 0.80 -15.57 20.46
CA LEU A 241 2.11 -15.25 21.04
C LEU A 241 2.31 -13.73 21.21
N TYR A 242 1.83 -12.93 20.25
CA TYR A 242 1.83 -11.48 20.37
C TYR A 242 0.98 -11.00 21.55
N GLU A 243 -0.26 -11.50 21.69
CA GLU A 243 -1.16 -11.16 22.80
C GLU A 243 -0.52 -11.51 24.15
N GLU A 244 0.06 -12.71 24.28
CA GLU A 244 0.74 -13.16 25.50
C GLU A 244 1.95 -12.27 25.83
N SER A 245 2.77 -11.92 24.83
CA SER A 245 3.89 -11.00 25.02
C SER A 245 3.46 -9.62 25.50
N VAL A 246 2.35 -9.09 24.97
CA VAL A 246 1.79 -7.81 25.43
C VAL A 246 1.34 -7.92 26.89
N ARG A 247 0.64 -9.00 27.26
CA ARG A 247 0.20 -9.22 28.65
C ARG A 247 1.38 -9.31 29.64
N MET A 248 2.51 -9.89 29.22
CA MET A 248 3.70 -10.00 30.07
C MET A 248 4.52 -8.70 30.15
N SER A 249 4.55 -7.90 29.09
CA SER A 249 5.40 -6.71 29.01
C SER A 249 4.78 -5.44 29.60
N ILE A 250 3.44 -5.37 29.67
CA ILE A 250 2.72 -4.17 30.10
C ILE A 250 2.11 -4.40 31.49
N PRO A 251 2.41 -3.55 32.49
CA PRO A 251 1.80 -3.63 33.81
C PRO A 251 0.26 -3.66 33.76
N PRO A 252 -0.40 -4.56 34.53
CA PRO A 252 -1.85 -4.68 34.53
C PRO A 252 -2.60 -3.39 34.87
N SER A 253 -1.99 -2.49 35.66
CA SER A 253 -2.60 -1.20 36.05
C SER A 253 -2.87 -0.25 34.87
N ARG A 254 -2.16 -0.42 33.75
CA ARG A 254 -2.34 0.39 32.53
C ARG A 254 -2.77 -0.43 31.32
N LEU A 255 -3.11 -1.70 31.50
CA LEU A 255 -3.50 -2.62 30.44
C LEU A 255 -4.95 -3.05 30.62
N LEU A 256 -5.79 -2.73 29.64
CA LEU A 256 -7.09 -3.37 29.48
C LEU A 256 -6.95 -4.52 28.49
N VAL A 257 -7.30 -5.72 28.93
CA VAL A 257 -7.60 -6.82 28.03
C VAL A 257 -9.07 -6.72 27.63
N TYR A 258 -9.33 -6.43 26.36
CA TYR A 258 -10.66 -6.23 25.81
C TYR A 258 -10.96 -7.36 24.82
N ARG A 259 -11.97 -8.19 25.09
CA ARG A 259 -12.39 -9.21 24.11
C ARG A 259 -13.25 -8.54 23.06
N TYR A 260 -13.00 -8.84 21.79
CA TYR A 260 -13.79 -8.25 20.71
C TYR A 260 -15.27 -8.60 20.89
N GLY A 261 -16.10 -7.57 21.10
CA GLY A 261 -17.54 -7.72 21.33
C GLY A 261 -18.02 -7.32 22.72
N ASP A 262 -17.11 -7.06 23.68
CA ASP A 262 -17.48 -6.71 25.06
C ASP A 262 -18.25 -5.37 25.20
N GLY A 263 -18.21 -4.53 24.17
CA GLY A 263 -19.01 -3.30 24.08
C GLY A 263 -18.48 -2.17 24.96
N TRP A 264 -19.39 -1.30 25.44
CA TRP A 264 -19.00 -0.05 26.10
C TRP A 264 -18.47 -0.24 27.53
N GLY A 265 -18.99 -1.20 28.28
CA GLY A 265 -18.77 -1.33 29.73
C GLY A 265 -17.29 -1.31 30.15
N PRO A 266 -16.49 -2.32 29.74
CA PRO A 266 -15.09 -2.37 30.13
C PRO A 266 -14.26 -1.22 29.53
N LEU A 267 -14.57 -0.82 28.29
CA LEU A 267 -13.87 0.26 27.61
C LEU A 267 -14.03 1.61 28.32
N CYS A 268 -15.27 1.96 28.68
CA CYS A 268 -15.59 3.24 29.33
C CYS A 268 -15.07 3.28 30.77
N SER A 269 -15.22 2.17 31.51
CA SER A 269 -14.69 2.02 32.86
C SER A 269 -13.17 2.24 32.88
N PHE A 270 -12.44 1.54 32.01
CA PHE A 270 -10.99 1.67 31.94
C PHE A 270 -10.52 3.05 31.50
N LEU A 271 -11.26 3.73 30.62
CA LEU A 271 -10.90 5.06 30.11
C LEU A 271 -11.41 6.21 30.99
N ASP A 272 -12.09 5.94 32.10
CA ASP A 272 -12.75 6.92 32.97
C ASP A 272 -13.70 7.85 32.20
N LYS A 273 -14.55 7.25 31.35
CA LYS A 273 -15.52 7.96 30.50
C LYS A 273 -16.95 7.49 30.79
N PRO A 274 -17.96 8.38 30.65
CA PRO A 274 -19.34 7.95 30.72
C PRO A 274 -19.69 7.05 29.52
N VAL A 275 -20.52 6.04 29.77
CA VAL A 275 -21.05 5.18 28.70
C VAL A 275 -21.96 6.00 27.77
N PRO A 276 -21.68 6.06 26.46
CA PRO A 276 -22.55 6.76 25.51
C PRO A 276 -23.93 6.08 25.40
N SER A 277 -24.97 6.86 25.14
CA SER A 277 -26.33 6.33 24.88
C SER A 277 -26.46 5.60 23.54
N ALA A 278 -25.55 5.85 22.60
CA ALA A 278 -25.55 5.21 21.29
C ALA A 278 -25.10 3.74 21.39
N PRO A 279 -25.62 2.83 20.54
CA PRO A 279 -25.13 1.46 20.49
C PRO A 279 -23.63 1.42 20.16
N PHE A 280 -22.97 0.36 20.65
CA PHE A 280 -21.57 0.11 20.33
C PHE A 280 -21.44 -0.06 18.80
N PRO A 281 -20.40 0.50 18.16
CA PRO A 281 -20.22 0.35 16.72
C PRO A 281 -20.22 -1.12 16.30
N GLU A 282 -20.82 -1.40 15.15
CA GLU A 282 -20.85 -2.75 14.60
C GLU A 282 -19.44 -3.26 14.30
N TYR A 283 -19.32 -4.59 14.33
CA TYR A 283 -18.13 -5.30 13.94
C TYR A 283 -17.70 -4.90 12.52
N ASP A 284 -16.46 -4.42 12.40
CA ASP A 284 -15.82 -4.16 11.12
C ASP A 284 -14.47 -4.86 11.13
N ASN A 285 -14.22 -5.68 10.10
CA ASN A 285 -12.91 -6.29 9.86
C ASN A 285 -11.83 -5.23 9.51
N GLY A 286 -12.19 -3.93 9.44
CA GLY A 286 -11.30 -2.85 9.04
C GLY A 286 -10.98 -2.84 7.54
N LEU A 287 -11.59 -3.75 6.78
CA LEU A 287 -11.30 -4.02 5.37
C LEU A 287 -11.89 -2.97 4.43
N ARG A 288 -12.97 -2.29 4.83
CA ARG A 288 -13.67 -1.28 4.01
C ARG A 288 -12.77 -0.09 3.64
N VAL A 289 -11.76 0.17 4.45
CA VAL A 289 -10.80 1.27 4.30
C VAL A 289 -10.01 1.19 2.99
N LEU A 290 -9.88 -0.02 2.45
CA LEU A 290 -8.89 -0.31 1.41
C LEU A 290 -9.46 -0.26 0.00
N GLY A 291 -10.77 -0.53 -0.16
CA GLY A 291 -11.46 -0.24 -1.42
C GLY A 291 -11.27 1.22 -1.82
N ASN A 292 -11.39 2.14 -0.85
CA ASN A 292 -11.27 3.58 -1.08
C ASN A 292 -9.82 4.05 -1.35
N LEU A 293 -8.81 3.29 -0.93
CA LEU A 293 -7.39 3.56 -1.16
C LEU A 293 -7.01 3.30 -2.61
N GLN A 294 -7.35 2.10 -3.08
CA GLN A 294 -7.08 1.63 -4.41
C GLN A 294 -7.73 2.55 -5.44
N GLU A 295 -9.01 2.88 -5.22
CA GLU A 295 -9.74 3.77 -6.11
C GLU A 295 -9.02 5.11 -6.25
N ARG A 296 -8.61 5.73 -5.13
CA ARG A 296 -7.99 7.05 -5.16
C ARG A 296 -6.62 7.07 -5.85
N ILE A 297 -5.81 6.03 -5.68
CA ILE A 297 -4.51 5.93 -6.36
C ILE A 297 -4.71 5.74 -7.87
N ASP A 298 -5.69 4.92 -8.27
CA ASP A 298 -6.03 4.71 -9.67
C ASP A 298 -6.66 5.98 -10.29
N TRP A 299 -7.54 6.68 -9.56
CA TRP A 299 -8.12 7.96 -9.95
C TRP A 299 -7.04 9.04 -10.11
N ALA A 300 -6.05 9.10 -9.22
CA ALA A 300 -4.95 10.06 -9.32
C ALA A 300 -4.08 9.83 -10.56
N HIS A 301 -3.71 8.57 -10.86
CA HIS A 301 -2.98 8.25 -12.08
C HIS A 301 -3.81 8.54 -13.33
N LYS A 302 -5.09 8.15 -13.35
CA LYS A 302 -6.02 8.48 -14.46
C LYS A 302 -6.16 9.98 -14.66
N LEU A 303 -6.30 10.74 -13.57
CA LEU A 303 -6.37 12.20 -13.61
C LEU A 303 -5.06 12.81 -14.12
N GLN A 304 -3.91 12.28 -13.70
CA GLN A 304 -2.61 12.72 -14.21
C GLN A 304 -2.46 12.43 -15.71
N TYR A 305 -2.86 11.24 -16.19
CA TYR A 305 -2.85 10.92 -17.61
C TYR A 305 -3.82 11.81 -18.40
N LEU A 306 -5.01 12.09 -17.86
CA LEU A 306 -5.99 12.99 -18.47
C LEU A 306 -5.44 14.42 -18.55
N MET A 307 -4.84 14.92 -17.47
CA MET A 307 -4.18 16.23 -17.46
C MET A 307 -3.02 16.31 -18.45
N CYS A 308 -2.16 15.30 -18.52
CA CYS A 308 -1.09 15.22 -19.50
C CYS A 308 -1.64 15.20 -20.93
N ALA A 309 -2.69 14.42 -21.21
CA ALA A 309 -3.32 14.38 -22.53
C ALA A 309 -3.93 15.73 -22.91
N MET A 310 -4.62 16.39 -21.99
CA MET A 310 -5.15 17.75 -22.17
C MET A 310 -4.03 18.76 -22.46
N CYS A 311 -2.90 18.69 -21.76
CA CYS A 311 -1.73 19.52 -22.04
C CYS A 311 -1.14 19.25 -23.43
N VAL A 312 -1.01 17.99 -23.84
CA VAL A 312 -0.52 17.62 -25.17
C VAL A 312 -1.45 18.11 -26.27
N VAL A 313 -2.77 17.97 -26.08
CA VAL A 313 -3.78 18.48 -27.02
C VAL A 313 -3.69 20.00 -27.11
N CYS A 314 -3.55 20.71 -25.98
CA CYS A 314 -3.37 22.17 -25.97
C CYS A 314 -2.10 22.61 -26.73
N VAL A 315 -0.98 21.90 -26.52
CA VAL A 315 0.26 22.14 -27.27
C VAL A 315 0.07 21.86 -28.77
N LEU A 316 -0.57 20.76 -29.14
CA LEU A 316 -0.87 20.46 -30.55
C LEU A 316 -1.75 21.56 -31.17
N VAL A 317 -2.81 21.98 -30.50
CA VAL A 317 -3.71 23.04 -31.01
C VAL A 317 -2.99 24.39 -31.19
N THR A 318 -2.02 24.71 -30.32
CA THR A 318 -1.25 25.96 -30.44
C THR A 318 -0.09 25.88 -31.43
N VAL A 319 0.53 24.72 -31.58
CA VAL A 319 1.71 24.51 -32.45
C VAL A 319 1.31 24.19 -33.89
N LEU A 320 0.27 23.39 -34.13
CA LEU A 320 -0.21 23.06 -35.48
C LEU A 320 -0.49 24.28 -36.39
N PRO A 321 -1.16 25.36 -35.92
CA PRO A 321 -1.35 26.55 -36.75
C PRO A 321 -0.03 27.31 -37.01
N ARG A 322 0.93 27.27 -36.08
CA ARG A 322 2.28 27.85 -36.28
C ARG A 322 3.09 27.04 -37.30
N CYS A 323 2.94 25.72 -37.33
CA CYS A 323 3.58 24.85 -38.32
C CYS A 323 3.04 25.07 -39.74
N LYS A 324 1.74 25.37 -39.92
CA LYS A 324 1.20 25.71 -41.25
C LYS A 324 1.90 26.92 -41.87
N GLY A 325 2.18 27.96 -41.07
CA GLY A 325 2.94 29.13 -41.54
C GLY A 325 4.38 28.79 -41.95
N ILE A 326 5.05 27.93 -41.19
CA ILE A 326 6.43 27.49 -41.49
C ILE A 326 6.47 26.61 -42.75
N VAL A 327 5.50 25.71 -42.93
CA VAL A 327 5.43 24.86 -44.13
C VAL A 327 5.20 25.70 -45.38
N GLN A 328 4.33 26.72 -45.29
CA GLN A 328 4.13 27.65 -46.40
C GLN A 328 5.42 28.43 -46.70
N PHE A 329 6.08 28.96 -45.67
CA PHE A 329 7.36 29.66 -45.80
C PHE A 329 8.46 28.79 -46.45
N LEU A 330 8.60 27.53 -46.03
CA LEU A 330 9.58 26.60 -46.62
C LEU A 330 9.24 26.23 -48.06
N LYS A 331 7.95 26.10 -48.39
CA LYS A 331 7.49 25.84 -49.75
C LYS A 331 7.78 27.02 -50.66
N ASP A 332 7.53 28.24 -50.19
CA ASP A 332 7.82 29.47 -50.93
C ASP A 332 9.35 29.59 -51.14
N MET A 333 10.15 29.38 -50.09
CA MET A 333 11.61 29.36 -50.16
C MET A 333 12.15 28.28 -51.11
N TYR A 334 11.55 27.09 -51.13
CA TYR A 334 11.94 26.01 -52.04
C TYR A 334 11.59 26.33 -53.50
N THR A 335 10.45 26.99 -53.72
CA THR A 335 10.04 27.45 -55.05
C THR A 335 10.99 28.53 -55.56
N ASP A 336 11.36 29.48 -54.70
CA ASP A 336 12.35 30.52 -55.04
C ASP A 336 13.74 29.93 -55.32
N TYR A 337 14.15 28.91 -54.54
CA TYR A 337 15.39 28.17 -54.80
C TYR A 337 15.36 27.44 -56.15
N GLN A 338 14.24 26.78 -56.49
CA GLN A 338 14.07 26.13 -57.79
C GLN A 338 14.07 27.13 -58.96
N VAL A 339 13.56 28.34 -58.78
CA VAL A 339 13.60 29.38 -59.81
C VAL A 339 15.02 29.97 -59.96
N ALA A 340 15.76 30.10 -58.85
CA ALA A 340 17.12 30.66 -58.87
C ALA A 340 18.19 29.67 -59.35
N PHE A 341 18.01 28.37 -59.11
CA PHE A 341 19.03 27.33 -59.35
C PHE A 341 18.53 26.09 -60.10
N GLY A 342 17.23 26.00 -60.40
CA GLY A 342 16.68 24.92 -61.21
C GLY A 342 17.08 25.13 -62.67
N ALA A 343 17.74 24.12 -63.23
CA ALA A 343 18.13 24.12 -64.63
C ALA A 343 16.89 24.24 -65.53
N ASP A 344 16.91 25.22 -66.45
CA ASP A 344 15.96 25.27 -67.56
C ASP A 344 15.96 23.92 -68.27
N SER A 345 14.89 23.14 -68.10
CA SER A 345 14.66 21.94 -68.89
C SER A 345 14.20 22.33 -70.30
N THR A 346 15.08 22.97 -71.05
CA THR A 346 14.94 23.19 -72.50
C THR A 346 16.28 22.96 -73.19
N SER A 347 16.81 21.73 -73.10
CA SER A 347 17.90 21.31 -73.99
C SER A 347 17.99 19.80 -74.15
N THR A 348 16.91 19.10 -74.53
CA THR A 348 17.06 17.81 -75.23
C THR A 348 15.82 17.51 -76.06
N THR A 349 15.82 17.90 -77.34
CA THR A 349 15.34 17.08 -78.47
C THR A 349 15.80 17.78 -79.76
N CYS A 350 17.02 17.46 -80.22
CA CYS A 350 17.36 17.63 -81.62
C CYS A 350 16.71 16.46 -82.37
N CYS A 351 15.58 16.69 -83.03
CA CYS A 351 15.14 15.88 -84.17
C CYS A 351 14.21 16.73 -85.04
N ASP A 352 14.63 16.87 -86.29
CA ASP A 352 13.94 17.44 -87.45
C ASP A 352 12.40 17.32 -87.42
N LYS A 353 11.74 18.44 -87.71
CA LYS A 353 10.83 18.57 -88.86
C LYS A 353 10.43 20.03 -89.09
N HIS A 354 10.67 20.47 -90.32
CA HIS A 354 10.03 21.61 -90.97
C HIS A 354 8.53 21.73 -90.62
N VAL A 355 8.05 22.96 -90.38
CA VAL A 355 6.88 23.60 -91.03
C VAL A 355 6.51 24.92 -90.30
N SER A 356 6.59 26.01 -91.08
CA SER A 356 5.78 27.24 -91.14
C SER A 356 5.20 27.90 -89.87
N GLY A 357 5.67 29.14 -89.64
CA GLY A 357 4.82 30.34 -89.74
C GLY A 357 3.86 30.68 -88.59
N GLY A 358 4.31 31.55 -87.69
CA GLY A 358 3.44 32.29 -86.75
C GLY A 358 4.26 32.97 -85.65
N ALA A 359 4.43 34.29 -85.73
CA ALA A 359 5.20 35.07 -84.76
C ALA A 359 4.51 35.07 -83.37
N LEU A 360 5.10 34.35 -82.41
CA LEU A 360 4.79 34.45 -80.99
C LEU A 360 5.81 35.39 -80.33
N PRO A 361 5.38 36.27 -79.39
CA PRO A 361 6.30 37.17 -78.69
C PRO A 361 7.37 36.36 -77.96
N THR A 362 8.61 36.79 -78.12
CA THR A 362 9.78 36.11 -77.53
C THR A 362 9.68 36.11 -76.01
N GLU A 363 10.22 35.09 -75.33
CA GLU A 363 10.20 35.01 -73.86
C GLU A 363 10.75 36.28 -73.18
N ALA A 364 11.69 36.95 -73.84
CA ALA A 364 12.23 38.25 -73.42
C ALA A 364 11.13 39.32 -73.28
N GLU A 365 10.16 39.38 -74.20
CA GLU A 365 9.07 40.36 -74.17
C GLU A 365 8.05 40.03 -73.07
N LYS A 366 7.83 38.73 -72.78
CA LYS A 366 6.98 38.30 -71.66
C LYS A 366 7.62 38.62 -70.32
N PHE A 367 8.93 38.41 -70.20
CA PHE A 367 9.70 38.79 -69.02
C PHE A 367 9.66 40.30 -68.78
N GLU A 368 9.91 41.09 -69.83
CA GLU A 368 9.94 42.56 -69.75
C GLU A 368 8.56 43.13 -69.34
N ALA A 369 7.46 42.53 -69.81
CA ALA A 369 6.10 42.90 -69.40
C ALA A 369 5.79 42.57 -67.92
N VAL A 370 6.26 41.43 -67.40
CA VAL A 370 6.08 41.05 -65.99
C VAL A 370 6.94 41.91 -65.07
N TRP A 371 8.15 42.27 -65.51
CA TRP A 371 9.10 43.09 -64.77
C TRP A 371 8.64 44.55 -64.63
N GLN A 372 8.15 45.15 -65.72
CA GLN A 372 7.53 46.47 -65.72
C GLN A 372 6.33 46.54 -64.76
N LYS A 373 5.52 45.47 -64.69
CA LYS A 373 4.35 45.40 -63.81
C LYS A 373 4.70 45.38 -62.30
N ARG A 374 5.94 45.06 -61.95
CA ARG A 374 6.47 45.06 -60.57
C ARG A 374 7.27 46.34 -60.23
N GLY A 375 7.27 47.34 -61.11
CA GLY A 375 7.92 48.63 -60.89
C GLY A 375 9.42 48.67 -61.23
N GLY A 376 9.94 47.65 -61.92
CA GLY A 376 11.32 47.60 -62.37
C GLY A 376 11.54 48.35 -63.68
N SER A 377 12.65 49.07 -63.80
CA SER A 377 13.14 49.70 -65.03
C SER A 377 14.30 48.89 -65.60
N VAL A 378 14.28 48.57 -66.89
CA VAL A 378 15.40 47.94 -67.60
C VAL A 378 16.14 49.02 -68.40
N THR A 379 17.37 49.32 -68.03
CA THR A 379 18.27 50.13 -68.87
C THR A 379 19.04 49.18 -69.79
N ARG A 380 18.70 49.15 -71.09
CA ARG A 380 19.51 48.46 -72.08
C ARG A 380 20.80 49.25 -72.30
N THR A 381 21.92 48.73 -71.82
CA THR A 381 23.25 49.22 -72.23
C THR A 381 23.55 48.63 -73.61
N ALA A 382 23.52 49.48 -74.64
CA ALA A 382 24.05 49.11 -75.93
C ALA A 382 25.58 49.03 -75.81
N ASN A 383 26.13 47.82 -75.85
CA ASN A 383 27.47 47.58 -76.37
C ASN A 383 27.66 46.08 -76.70
N GLU A 384 27.93 45.89 -77.99
CA GLU A 384 28.46 44.74 -78.75
C GLU A 384 27.80 43.36 -78.63
#